data_AF-A0A6P0VN88-F1
#
_entry.id   AF-A0A6P0VN88-F1
#
_cell.length_a   1.000
_cell.length_b   1.000
_cell.length_c   1.000
_cell.angle_alpha   90.00
_cell.angle_beta   90.00
_cell.angle_gamma   90.00
#
_symmetry.space_group_name_H-M   'P 1'
#
loop_
_entity.id
_entity.type
_entity.pdbx_description
1 polymer ?
#
loop_
_entity_poly.entity_id
_entity_poly.type
_entity_poly.pdbx_seq_one_letter_code
_entity_poly.pdbx_strand_id
1 'polypeptide(L)' 'MLKAVLFDIDGTLANTDLIHFQLWQQLLQGYGLQIDHPFYQKHISGRTNDTICQNL' A
#
# COMPACT_ATOMS: atom_id res chain seq x y z
N MET A 1 -29.04 0.36 -19.73
CA MET A 1 -28.31 1.64 -19.90
C MET A 1 -27.63 1.97 -18.58
N LEU A 2 -26.30 2.13 -18.57
CA LEU A 2 -25.53 2.47 -17.36
C LEU A 2 -25.94 3.87 -16.85
N LYS A 3 -26.13 4.02 -15.54
CA LYS A 3 -26.65 5.26 -14.93
C LYS A 3 -25.62 6.01 -14.08
N ALA A 4 -24.71 5.29 -13.42
CA ALA A 4 -23.62 5.88 -12.65
C ALA A 4 -22.49 4.87 -12.45
N VAL A 5 -21.31 5.38 -12.11
CA VAL A 5 -20.13 4.63 -11.66
C VAL A 5 -19.50 5.40 -10.52
N LEU A 6 -19.01 4.69 -9.51
CA LEU A 6 -18.24 5.26 -8.41
C LEU A 6 -16.81 4.76 -8.52
N PHE A 7 -15.85 5.67 -8.48
CA PHE A 7 -14.43 5.36 -8.52
C PHE A 7 -13.79 5.74 -7.19
N ASP A 8 -12.87 4.90 -6.76
CA ASP A 8 -11.90 5.28 -5.74
C ASP A 8 -10.85 6.23 -6.36
N ILE A 9 -10.11 6.95 -5.53
CA ILE A 9 -9.05 7.85 -5.97
C ILE A 9 -7.73 7.08 -6.03
N ASP A 10 -7.27 6.60 -4.87
CA ASP A 10 -5.96 5.99 -4.73
C ASP A 10 -5.90 4.61 -5.41
N GLY A 11 -4.83 4.38 -6.16
CA GLY A 11 -4.67 3.17 -6.97
C GLY A 11 -5.70 2.98 -8.10
N THR A 12 -6.70 3.87 -8.23
CA THR A 12 -7.77 3.79 -9.25
C THR A 12 -7.72 4.96 -10.23
N LEU A 13 -8.02 6.18 -9.78
CA LEU A 13 -7.92 7.38 -10.63
C LEU A 13 -6.52 7.99 -10.62
N ALA A 14 -5.77 7.77 -9.53
CA ALA A 14 -4.40 8.23 -9.37
C ALA A 14 -3.46 7.04 -9.13
N ASN A 15 -2.29 7.05 -9.78
CA ASN A 15 -1.25 6.02 -9.57
C ASN A 15 -0.45 6.32 -8.29
N THR A 16 -1.08 6.16 -7.14
CA THR A 16 -0.48 6.42 -5.83
C THR A 16 0.15 5.18 -5.18
N ASP A 17 -0.17 3.96 -5.64
CA ASP A 17 0.38 2.71 -5.09
C ASP A 17 1.92 2.67 -5.07
N LEU A 18 2.56 3.22 -6.11
CA LEU A 18 4.03 3.31 -6.17
C LEU A 18 4.60 4.19 -5.05
N ILE A 19 3.90 5.28 -4.72
CA ILE A 19 4.28 6.20 -3.64
C ILE A 19 4.10 5.51 -2.29
N HIS A 20 3.00 4.78 -2.09
CA HIS A 20 2.77 3.99 -0.88
C HIS A 20 3.89 2.97 -0.65
N PHE A 21 4.28 2.21 -1.68
CA PHE A 21 5.37 1.25 -1.59
C PHE A 21 6.70 1.92 -1.19
N GLN A 22 7.07 3.02 -1.85
CA GLN A 22 8.30 3.75 -1.56
C GLN A 22 8.35 4.27 -0.11
N LEU A 23 7.23 4.80 0.39
CA LEU A 23 7.14 5.28 1.77
C LEU A 23 7.30 4.17 2.79
N TRP A 24 6.64 3.02 2.58
CA TRP A 24 6.80 1.86 3.46
C TRP A 24 8.24 1.32 3.44
N GLN A 25 8.87 1.28 2.27
CA GLN A 25 10.27 0.86 2.15
C GLN A 25 11.20 1.80 2.93
N GLN A 26 11.04 3.12 2.80
CA GLN A 26 11.83 4.11 3.54
C GLN A 26 11.59 4.05 5.05
N LEU A 27 10.33 3.91 5.46
CA LEU A 27 9.95 3.81 6.86
C LEU A 27 10.58 2.58 7.52
N LEU A 28 10.39 1.41 6.94
CA LEU A 28 10.85 0.13 7.48
C LEU A 28 12.37 -0.02 7.46
N GLN A 29 13.04 0.62 6.50
CA GLN A 29 14.49 0.74 6.50
C GLN A 29 15.01 1.40 7.79
N GLY A 30 14.30 2.40 8.34
CA GLY A 30 14.64 3.03 9.62
C GLY A 30 14.58 2.07 10.82
N TYR A 31 13.85 0.95 10.68
CA TYR A 31 13.75 -0.12 11.67
C TYR A 31 14.62 -1.35 11.32
N GLY A 32 15.48 -1.24 10.29
CA GLY A 32 16.37 -2.32 9.86
C GLY A 32 15.72 -3.37 8.96
N LEU A 33 14.48 -3.16 8.50
CA LEU A 33 13.77 -4.09 7.62
C LEU A 33 13.78 -3.58 6.17
N GLN A 34 14.44 -4.32 5.29
CA GLN A 34 14.46 -4.06 3.85
C GLN A 34 13.33 -4.86 3.19
N ILE A 35 12.42 -4.17 2.50
CA ILE A 35 11.29 -4.81 1.83
C ILE A 35 11.33 -4.58 0.32
N ASP A 36 10.83 -5.56 -0.42
CA ASP A 36 10.60 -5.49 -1.86
C ASP A 36 9.11 -5.43 -2.19
N HIS A 37 8.79 -5.29 -3.47
CA HIS A 37 7.40 -5.16 -3.92
C HIS A 37 6.56 -6.43 -3.64
N PRO A 38 7.06 -7.67 -3.84
CA PRO A 38 6.37 -8.88 -3.40
C PRO A 38 6.02 -8.90 -1.91
N PHE A 39 6.96 -8.49 -1.04
CA PHE A 39 6.70 -8.37 0.39
C PHE A 39 5.59 -7.36 0.66
N TYR A 40 5.69 -6.16 0.07
CA TYR A 40 4.68 -5.10 0.21
C TYR A 40 3.28 -5.58 -0.20
N GLN A 41 3.14 -6.22 -1.36
CA GLN A 41 1.84 -6.75 -1.78
C GLN A 41 1.31 -7.83 -0.82
N LYS A 42 2.20 -8.72 -0.38
CA LYS A 42 1.80 -9.85 0.47
C LYS A 42 1.47 -9.42 1.90
N HIS A 43 2.10 -8.39 2.45
CA HIS A 43 2.03 -8.07 3.89
C HIS A 43 1.45 -6.68 4.21
N ILE A 44 1.42 -5.75 3.24
CA ILE A 44 1.08 -4.35 3.49
C ILE A 44 -0.14 -3.90 2.65
N SER A 45 -0.09 -4.07 1.33
CA SER A 45 -1.13 -3.57 0.43
C SER A 45 -2.53 -4.03 0.83
N GLY A 46 -3.49 -3.10 0.83
CA GLY A 46 -4.90 -3.32 1.15
C GLY A 46 -5.20 -3.62 2.62
N ARG A 47 -4.23 -3.54 3.53
CA ARG A 47 -4.43 -3.76 4.98
C ARG A 47 -4.47 -2.46 5.76
N THR A 48 -5.12 -2.51 6.93
CA THR A 48 -5.10 -1.40 7.88
C THR A 48 -3.74 -1.31 8.58
N ASN A 49 -3.31 -0.10 8.94
CA ASN A 49 -2.03 0.11 9.63
C ASN A 49 -1.91 -0.72 10.91
N ASP A 50 -2.98 -0.85 11.69
CA ASP A 50 -2.97 -1.68 12.91
C ASP A 50 -2.66 -3.15 12.59
N THR A 51 -3.28 -3.69 11.53
CA THR A 51 -3.03 -5.07 11.08
C THR A 51 -1.59 -5.21 10.58
N ILE A 52 -1.10 -4.22 9.84
CA ILE A 52 0.27 -4.22 9.31
C ILE A 52 1.27 -4.24 10.47
N CYS A 53 1.17 -3.29 11.40
CA CYS A 53 2.09 -3.17 12.54
C CYS A 53 2.06 -4.38 13.48
N GLN A 54 0.94 -5.09 13.61
CA GLN A 54 0.86 -6.30 14.43
C GLN A 54 1.50 -7.53 13.78
N ASN A 55 1.62 -7.56 12.46
CA ASN A 55 2.05 -8.74 11.69
C ASN A 55 3.40 -8.55 10.97
N LEU A 56 4.08 -7.43 11.21
CA LEU A 56 5.43 -7.13 10.69
C LEU A 56 6.52 -7.61 11.65
#